data_AF-A0A961ZZP5-F1
#
_entry.id   AF-A0A961ZZP5-F1
#
_cell.length_a   1.000
_cell.length_b   1.000
_cell.length_c   1.000
_cell.angle_alpha   90.00
_cell.angle_beta   90.00
_cell.angle_gamma   90.00
#
_symmetry.space_group_name_H-M   'P 1'
#
loop_
_entity.id
_entity.type
_entity.pdbx_description
1 polymer ?
#
loop_
_entity_poly.entity_id
_entity_poly.type
_entity_poly.pdbx_seq_one_letter_code
_entity_poly.pdbx_strand_id
1 'polypeptide(L)'
;MLQQPKRGLLLILLGLAFGAGGISLDRLYDFDAGKLPFISSSPAEEPDDPMPVKKGERRVWVITPKARAHILEGHMHGAGKPCKSEFPEDWDEEMIINAIANVAVNDNLNWKQEGNGYYVAEQNYGRVKLRIVKDEKNERVITGYPVTATRNPCPDAANDNDPDF
;
A
#
# COMPACT_ATOMS: atom_id res chain seq x y z
N MET A 1 3.24 -60.99 -9.85
CA MET A 1 3.05 -60.71 -8.42
C MET A 1 4.25 -61.33 -7.69
N LEU A 2 5.14 -60.51 -7.13
CA LEU A 2 6.44 -60.91 -6.59
C LEU A 2 6.43 -61.02 -5.05
N GLN A 3 7.28 -61.93 -4.59
CA GLN A 3 7.52 -62.45 -3.24
C GLN A 3 8.07 -61.40 -2.24
N GLN A 4 7.54 -61.46 -1.00
CA GLN A 4 8.03 -61.08 0.36
C GLN A 4 9.58 -60.98 0.58
N PRO A 5 10.16 -60.51 1.74
CA PRO A 5 9.69 -59.67 2.88
C PRO A 5 10.78 -58.77 3.58
N LYS A 6 10.42 -58.26 4.78
CA LYS A 6 11.22 -57.98 6.01
C LYS A 6 11.99 -56.66 6.19
N ARG A 7 11.71 -56.11 7.39
CA ARG A 7 12.27 -54.94 8.09
C ARG A 7 13.81 -54.92 8.10
N GLY A 8 14.37 -53.75 7.79
CA GLY A 8 15.76 -53.37 8.07
C GLY A 8 15.79 -51.97 8.69
N LEU A 9 16.03 -51.91 9.99
CA LEU A 9 16.32 -50.71 10.78
C LEU A 9 17.84 -50.60 10.87
N LEU A 10 18.46 -49.53 10.36
CA LEU A 10 19.88 -49.25 10.63
C LEU A 10 20.25 -47.77 10.40
N LEU A 11 20.85 -47.18 11.43
CA LEU A 11 21.79 -46.03 11.51
C LEU A 11 21.20 -44.61 11.34
N ILE A 12 21.62 -43.57 12.08
CA ILE A 12 22.97 -43.19 12.54
C ILE A 12 22.89 -42.42 13.89
N LEU A 13 23.86 -42.67 14.79
CA LEU A 13 24.20 -41.83 15.96
C LEU A 13 25.27 -40.79 15.56
N LEU A 14 25.00 -39.50 15.81
CA LEU A 14 25.96 -38.39 15.99
C LEU A 14 25.09 -37.22 16.52
N GLY A 15 25.30 -36.54 17.66
CA GLY A 15 26.51 -36.18 18.38
C GLY A 15 26.80 -34.69 18.17
N LEU A 16 26.72 -33.88 19.25
CA LEU A 16 27.16 -32.46 19.42
C LEU A 16 26.18 -31.36 18.91
N ALA A 17 25.97 -30.22 19.56
CA ALA A 17 26.44 -29.63 20.82
C ALA A 17 25.45 -28.55 21.30
N PHE A 18 25.29 -28.40 22.61
CA PHE A 18 24.67 -27.23 23.23
C PHE A 18 25.62 -26.04 23.10
N GLY A 19 25.18 -24.97 22.44
CA GLY A 19 25.85 -23.68 22.42
C GLY A 19 24.96 -22.62 23.07
N ALA A 20 25.11 -22.44 24.37
CA ALA A 20 24.64 -21.27 25.08
C ALA A 20 25.62 -20.11 24.84
N GLY A 21 25.11 -18.96 24.43
CA GLY A 21 25.82 -17.68 24.37
C GLY A 21 24.78 -16.65 23.95
N GLY A 22 24.34 -15.72 24.79
CA GLY A 22 25.12 -14.93 25.72
C GLY A 22 24.93 -13.49 25.26
N ILE A 23 23.84 -12.88 25.73
CA ILE A 23 23.58 -11.45 25.64
C ILE A 23 24.69 -10.72 26.41
N SER A 24 25.54 -9.97 25.70
CA SER A 24 26.43 -8.97 26.32
C SER A 24 25.92 -7.59 25.93
N LEU A 25 25.32 -6.91 26.90
CA LEU A 25 24.72 -5.60 26.80
C LEU A 25 25.70 -4.55 27.34
N ASP A 26 26.91 -4.50 26.78
CA ASP A 26 27.96 -3.57 27.23
C ASP A 26 28.61 -2.87 26.04
N ARG A 27 27.94 -1.84 25.52
CA ARG A 27 28.65 -0.69 24.93
C ARG A 27 27.77 0.55 24.93
N LEU A 28 27.57 1.04 26.15
CA LEU A 28 27.06 2.36 26.47
C LEU A 28 28.14 3.40 26.14
N TYR A 29 27.75 4.38 25.34
CA TYR A 29 28.18 5.78 25.34
C TYR A 29 29.67 6.10 25.50
N ASP A 30 30.32 6.41 24.38
CA ASP A 30 31.52 7.27 24.37
C ASP A 30 31.12 8.60 23.72
N PHE A 31 31.01 9.65 24.56
CA PHE A 31 30.69 11.02 24.19
C PHE A 31 32.00 11.80 24.13
N ASP A 32 32.53 12.00 22.92
CA ASP A 32 33.70 12.84 22.70
C ASP A 32 33.26 14.23 22.21
N ALA A 33 33.39 15.21 23.09
CA ALA A 33 33.03 16.60 22.88
C ALA A 33 34.21 17.34 22.23
N GLY A 34 34.21 17.49 20.90
CA GLY A 34 35.34 18.22 20.30
C GLY A 34 35.45 18.33 18.79
N LYS A 35 34.37 18.37 18.01
CA LYS A 35 34.35 18.96 16.65
C LYS A 35 32.94 18.94 16.09
N LEU A 36 32.34 20.10 15.87
CA LEU A 36 31.11 20.20 15.09
C LEU A 36 31.50 20.26 13.60
N PRO A 37 31.25 19.23 12.78
CA PRO A 37 31.20 19.42 11.35
C PRO A 37 29.93 20.21 11.00
N PHE A 38 30.14 21.26 10.22
CA PHE A 38 29.12 22.01 9.50
C PHE A 38 28.19 21.06 8.75
N ILE A 39 27.00 20.83 9.30
CA ILE A 39 25.92 20.11 8.60
C ILE A 39 25.34 21.09 7.58
N SER A 40 25.83 20.96 6.35
CA SER A 40 25.13 21.42 5.15
C SER A 40 23.72 20.84 5.20
N SER A 41 22.72 21.71 5.23
CA SER A 41 21.31 21.36 5.12
C SER A 41 21.05 20.76 3.73
N SER A 42 21.29 19.46 3.60
CA SER A 42 20.73 18.64 2.53
C SER A 42 19.23 18.52 2.78
N PRO A 43 18.36 18.77 1.79
CA PRO A 43 16.94 18.47 1.94
C PRO A 43 16.78 16.98 2.27
N ALA A 44 15.90 16.69 3.23
CA ALA A 44 15.55 15.33 3.58
C ALA A 44 15.01 14.63 2.33
N GLU A 45 15.82 13.78 1.72
CA GLU A 45 15.33 12.70 0.89
C GLU A 45 14.52 11.80 1.84
N GLU A 46 13.20 11.87 1.71
CA GLU A 46 12.28 11.00 2.44
C GLU A 46 12.68 9.55 2.14
N PRO A 47 12.87 8.70 3.15
CA PRO A 47 13.22 7.31 2.90
C PRO A 47 12.04 6.62 2.22
N ASP A 48 12.19 6.37 0.92
CA ASP A 48 11.43 5.40 0.11
C ASP A 48 11.58 3.95 0.63
N ASP A 49 11.88 3.75 1.93
CA ASP A 49 12.13 2.43 2.48
C ASP A 49 10.80 1.72 2.78
N PRO A 50 10.53 0.59 2.11
CA PRO A 50 9.29 -0.14 2.29
C PRO A 50 9.25 -0.78 3.67
N MET A 51 8.06 -0.76 4.30
CA MET A 51 7.77 -1.58 5.48
C MET A 51 8.16 -3.05 5.22
N PRO A 52 8.75 -3.78 6.19
CA PRO A 52 9.19 -5.15 5.99
C PRO A 52 8.01 -6.08 5.69
N VAL A 53 7.91 -6.56 4.45
CA VAL A 53 6.89 -7.53 3.99
C VAL A 53 7.37 -8.97 4.23
N LYS A 54 6.47 -9.81 4.75
CA LYS A 54 6.74 -11.24 4.99
C LYS A 54 7.05 -11.96 3.66
N LYS A 55 8.11 -12.78 3.68
CA LYS A 55 8.62 -13.55 2.53
C LYS A 55 7.53 -14.46 1.94
N GLY A 56 7.01 -14.10 0.75
CA GLY A 56 6.04 -14.91 0.00
C GLY A 56 4.95 -14.12 -0.75
N GLU A 57 4.69 -12.87 -0.37
CA GLU A 57 3.73 -12.00 -1.06
C GLU A 57 4.42 -11.18 -2.15
N ARG A 58 4.19 -11.51 -3.43
CA ARG A 58 4.47 -10.56 -4.52
C ARG A 58 3.37 -9.51 -4.54
N ARG A 59 3.45 -8.50 -3.68
CA ARG A 59 2.66 -7.27 -3.89
C ARG A 59 3.34 -6.49 -5.01
N VAL A 60 2.77 -6.51 -6.21
CA VAL A 60 3.06 -5.46 -7.18
C VAL A 60 2.64 -4.17 -6.48
N TRP A 61 3.58 -3.26 -6.24
CA TRP A 61 3.30 -2.05 -5.47
C TRP A 61 2.55 -1.06 -6.34
N VAL A 62 1.24 -1.28 -6.49
CA VAL A 62 0.39 -0.46 -7.34
C VAL A 62 0.08 0.89 -6.67
N ILE A 63 0.07 0.95 -5.33
CA ILE A 63 -0.30 2.14 -4.55
C ILE A 63 0.94 2.69 -3.84
N THR A 64 1.39 3.88 -4.24
CA THR A 64 2.50 4.57 -3.59
C THR A 64 2.08 5.16 -2.24
N PRO A 65 3.01 5.48 -1.32
CA PRO A 65 2.69 6.19 -0.07
C PRO A 65 1.92 7.49 -0.30
N LYS A 66 2.31 8.26 -1.33
CA LYS A 66 1.61 9.48 -1.76
C LYS A 66 0.16 9.20 -2.18
N ALA A 67 -0.06 8.16 -2.99
CA ALA A 67 -1.41 7.77 -3.40
C ALA A 67 -2.24 7.29 -2.20
N ARG A 68 -1.63 6.52 -1.28
CA ARG A 68 -2.27 6.09 -0.03
C ARG A 68 -2.74 7.28 0.78
N ALA A 69 -1.87 8.26 1.04
CA ALA A 69 -2.21 9.46 1.77
C ALA A 69 -3.35 10.24 1.07
N HIS A 70 -3.24 10.43 -0.24
CA HIS A 70 -4.27 11.12 -1.03
C HIS A 70 -5.64 10.45 -0.94
N ILE A 71 -5.68 9.11 -1.00
CA ILE A 71 -6.93 8.33 -0.88
C ILE A 71 -7.53 8.51 0.51
N LEU A 72 -6.74 8.31 1.56
CA LEU A 72 -7.27 8.33 2.93
C LEU A 72 -7.67 9.74 3.37
N GLU A 73 -6.83 10.75 3.14
CA GLU A 73 -7.17 12.13 3.48
C GLU A 73 -8.28 12.72 2.60
N GLY A 74 -8.51 12.14 1.42
CA GLY A 74 -9.46 12.62 0.43
C GLY A 74 -10.84 11.98 0.51
N HIS A 75 -10.88 10.69 0.83
CA HIS A 75 -12.03 9.82 0.61
C HIS A 75 -12.34 8.91 1.80
N MET A 76 -11.54 8.87 2.86
CA MET A 76 -11.94 8.12 4.06
C MET A 76 -13.20 8.74 4.67
N HIS A 77 -14.02 7.92 5.33
CA HIS A 77 -15.19 8.40 6.05
C HIS A 77 -14.80 9.50 7.06
N GLY A 78 -15.54 10.62 7.03
CA GLY A 78 -15.28 11.78 7.88
C GLY A 78 -14.18 12.72 7.38
N ALA A 79 -13.62 12.49 6.19
CA ALA A 79 -12.58 13.36 5.63
C ALA A 79 -13.09 14.79 5.33
N GLY A 80 -14.38 14.93 5.00
CA GLY A 80 -15.07 16.21 4.81
C GLY A 80 -14.54 17.04 3.65
N LYS A 81 -13.79 16.44 2.72
CA LYS A 81 -13.17 17.17 1.61
C LYS A 81 -14.23 17.60 0.59
N PRO A 82 -14.28 18.89 0.22
CA PRO A 82 -15.26 19.38 -0.75
C PRO A 82 -15.23 18.63 -2.07
N CYS A 83 -16.41 18.45 -2.68
CA CYS A 83 -16.60 17.80 -3.98
C CYS A 83 -16.13 16.35 -4.11
N LYS A 84 -15.68 15.72 -3.01
CA LYS A 84 -15.25 14.31 -2.99
C LYS A 84 -16.32 13.43 -2.37
N SER A 85 -16.35 12.17 -2.77
CA SER A 85 -17.14 11.11 -2.14
C SER A 85 -16.30 10.37 -1.11
N GLU A 86 -16.96 9.76 -0.13
CA GLU A 86 -16.29 9.07 0.97
C GLU A 86 -16.64 7.59 1.02
N PHE A 87 -15.69 6.77 1.47
CA PHE A 87 -15.87 5.36 1.78
C PHE A 87 -16.90 5.18 2.91
N PRO A 88 -17.56 4.01 2.96
CA PRO A 88 -18.45 3.68 4.07
C PRO A 88 -17.77 3.80 5.43
N GLU A 89 -18.54 4.15 6.46
CA GLU A 89 -18.05 4.27 7.85
C GLU A 89 -17.49 2.96 8.40
N ASP A 90 -17.98 1.81 7.92
CA ASP A 90 -17.52 0.49 8.33
C ASP A 90 -16.22 0.03 7.64
N TRP A 91 -15.68 0.83 6.71
CA TRP A 91 -14.40 0.53 6.04
C TRP A 91 -13.23 1.23 6.74
N ASP A 92 -12.32 0.43 7.29
CA ASP A 92 -11.05 0.93 7.81
C ASP A 92 -10.02 1.21 6.70
N GLU A 93 -8.89 1.84 7.05
CA GLU A 93 -7.83 2.19 6.11
C GLU A 93 -7.29 0.97 5.34
N GLU A 94 -7.15 -0.18 6.01
CA GLU A 94 -6.60 -1.38 5.41
C GLU A 94 -7.59 -1.95 4.37
N MET A 95 -8.87 -2.01 4.70
CA MET A 95 -9.93 -2.44 3.80
C MET A 95 -9.99 -1.54 2.56
N ILE A 96 -9.92 -0.23 2.71
CA ILE A 96 -9.92 0.74 1.59
C ILE A 96 -8.75 0.45 0.65
N ILE A 97 -7.53 0.40 1.17
CA ILE A 97 -6.32 0.24 0.37
C ILE A 97 -6.27 -1.14 -0.29
N ASN A 98 -6.66 -2.20 0.43
CA ASN A 98 -6.70 -3.54 -0.13
C ASN A 98 -7.77 -3.67 -1.22
N ALA A 99 -8.97 -3.08 -1.04
CA ALA A 99 -10.02 -3.10 -2.06
C ALA A 99 -9.55 -2.40 -3.35
N ILE A 100 -8.93 -1.22 -3.23
CA ILE A 100 -8.38 -0.48 -4.37
C ILE A 100 -7.27 -1.28 -5.06
N ALA A 101 -6.33 -1.84 -4.30
CA ALA A 101 -5.22 -2.62 -4.85
C ALA A 101 -5.74 -3.84 -5.63
N ASN A 102 -6.71 -4.56 -5.06
CA ASN A 102 -7.32 -5.73 -5.69
C ASN A 102 -8.02 -5.39 -7.02
N VAL A 103 -8.73 -4.27 -7.08
CA VAL A 103 -9.35 -3.81 -8.34
C VAL A 103 -8.28 -3.35 -9.33
N ALA A 104 -7.24 -2.66 -8.87
CA ALA A 104 -6.21 -2.09 -9.73
C ALA A 104 -5.34 -3.15 -10.42
N VAL A 105 -5.10 -4.31 -9.80
CA VAL A 105 -4.36 -5.42 -10.42
C VAL A 105 -5.19 -6.26 -11.40
N ASN A 106 -6.48 -5.95 -11.57
CA ASN A 106 -7.33 -6.67 -12.50
C ASN A 106 -7.21 -6.11 -13.92
N ASP A 107 -6.37 -6.76 -14.72
CA ASP A 107 -6.14 -6.40 -16.13
C ASP A 107 -7.33 -6.73 -17.05
N ASN A 108 -8.33 -7.48 -16.56
CA ASN A 108 -9.54 -7.80 -17.34
C ASN A 108 -10.61 -6.70 -17.25
N LEU A 109 -10.39 -5.65 -16.46
CA LEU A 109 -11.31 -4.52 -16.42
C LEU A 109 -11.25 -3.74 -17.74
N ASN A 110 -12.37 -3.13 -18.10
CA ASN A 110 -12.45 -2.22 -19.24
C ASN A 110 -11.81 -0.87 -18.87
N TRP A 111 -10.47 -0.84 -18.81
CA TRP A 111 -9.70 0.38 -18.59
C TRP A 111 -9.87 1.33 -19.77
N LYS A 112 -10.34 2.54 -19.47
CA LYS A 112 -10.51 3.61 -20.45
C LYS A 112 -9.50 4.71 -20.19
N GLN A 113 -8.80 5.14 -21.23
CA GLN A 113 -7.98 6.33 -21.14
C GLN A 113 -8.86 7.58 -21.30
N GLU A 114 -8.80 8.50 -20.36
CA GLU A 114 -9.51 9.78 -20.42
C GLU A 114 -8.66 10.86 -21.10
N GLY A 115 -9.26 12.02 -21.43
CA GLY A 115 -8.58 13.08 -22.18
C GLY A 115 -7.35 13.69 -21.50
N ASN A 116 -7.19 13.46 -20.20
CA ASN A 116 -6.00 13.83 -19.41
C ASN A 116 -4.89 12.76 -19.44
N GLY A 117 -5.05 11.68 -20.22
CA GLY A 117 -4.08 10.60 -20.34
C GLY A 117 -4.19 9.51 -19.27
N TYR A 118 -4.94 9.74 -18.18
CA TYR A 118 -5.10 8.76 -17.11
C TYR A 118 -6.03 7.62 -17.49
N TYR A 119 -5.75 6.45 -16.92
CA TYR A 119 -6.57 5.26 -17.12
C TYR A 119 -7.57 5.13 -15.97
N VAL A 120 -8.82 4.89 -16.32
CA VAL A 120 -9.90 4.72 -15.37
C VAL A 120 -10.65 3.43 -15.61
N ALA A 121 -10.96 2.74 -14.51
CA ALA A 121 -11.92 1.65 -14.50
C ALA A 121 -12.85 1.78 -13.30
N GLU A 122 -14.05 1.23 -13.44
CA GLU A 122 -15.00 1.11 -12.35
C GLU A 122 -15.36 -0.36 -12.11
N GLN A 123 -15.46 -0.75 -10.85
CA GLN A 123 -15.77 -2.12 -10.46
C GLN A 123 -16.55 -2.14 -9.16
N ASN A 124 -17.55 -3.02 -9.05
CA ASN A 124 -18.22 -3.28 -7.78
C ASN A 124 -17.31 -4.14 -6.89
N TYR A 125 -17.11 -3.69 -5.65
CA TYR A 125 -16.47 -4.43 -4.57
C TYR A 125 -17.50 -4.61 -3.44
N GLY A 126 -18.17 -5.76 -3.44
CA GLY A 126 -19.36 -5.97 -2.61
C GLY A 126 -20.49 -5.02 -3.04
N ARG A 127 -20.93 -4.16 -2.11
CA ARG A 127 -22.01 -3.17 -2.33
C ARG A 127 -21.50 -1.79 -2.76
N VAL A 128 -20.20 -1.59 -2.81
CA VAL A 128 -19.57 -0.30 -3.14
C VAL A 128 -19.06 -0.35 -4.57
N LYS A 129 -19.45 0.62 -5.40
CA LYS A 129 -18.84 0.78 -6.72
C LYS A 129 -17.62 1.66 -6.59
N LEU A 130 -16.45 1.13 -6.94
CA LEU A 130 -15.17 1.83 -6.89
C LEU A 130 -14.80 2.35 -8.26
N ARG A 131 -14.27 3.57 -8.32
CA ARG A 131 -13.58 4.12 -9.47
C ARG A 131 -12.11 4.24 -9.14
N ILE A 132 -11.28 3.61 -9.96
CA ILE A 132 -9.83 3.59 -9.81
C ILE A 132 -9.21 4.39 -10.94
N VAL A 133 -8.28 5.28 -10.59
CA VAL A 133 -7.53 6.10 -11.53
C VAL A 133 -6.07 5.68 -11.47
N LYS A 134 -5.51 5.31 -12.61
CA LYS A 134 -4.11 4.98 -12.80
C LYS A 134 -3.40 6.05 -13.63
N ASP A 135 -2.08 6.07 -13.52
CA ASP A 135 -1.21 6.96 -14.26
C ASP A 135 -1.29 6.75 -15.77
N GLU A 136 -0.64 7.63 -16.54
CA GLU A 136 -0.65 7.63 -18.01
C GLU A 136 -0.05 6.37 -18.65
N LYS A 137 0.58 5.50 -17.84
CA LYS A 137 1.15 4.22 -18.28
C LYS A 137 0.29 3.03 -17.90
N ASN A 138 -0.83 3.26 -17.20
CA ASN A 138 -1.70 2.22 -16.64
C ASN A 138 -0.97 1.31 -15.61
N GLU A 139 0.07 1.81 -14.95
CA GLU A 139 0.94 1.01 -14.08
C GLU A 139 0.68 1.27 -12.59
N ARG A 140 0.44 2.53 -12.21
CA ARG A 140 0.34 2.95 -10.80
C ARG A 140 -0.98 3.62 -10.50
N VAL A 141 -1.55 3.33 -9.34
CA VAL A 141 -2.74 4.02 -8.83
C VAL A 141 -2.36 5.44 -8.41
N ILE A 142 -3.12 6.40 -8.91
CA ILE A 142 -3.07 7.80 -8.51
C ILE A 142 -4.10 8.06 -7.41
N THR A 143 -5.32 7.54 -7.58
CA THR A 143 -6.40 7.64 -6.59
C THR A 143 -7.43 6.53 -6.79
N GLY A 144 -8.28 6.32 -5.78
CA GLY A 144 -9.43 5.43 -5.84
C GLY A 144 -10.50 5.89 -4.86
N TYR A 145 -11.76 5.89 -5.30
CA TYR A 145 -12.86 6.42 -4.49
C TYR A 145 -14.20 5.75 -4.84
N PRO A 146 -15.16 5.74 -3.91
CA PRO A 146 -16.48 5.19 -4.18
C PRO A 146 -17.30 6.16 -5.03
N VAL A 147 -18.00 5.64 -6.03
CA VAL A 147 -18.93 6.44 -6.86
C VAL A 147 -20.39 6.23 -6.46
N THR A 148 -20.66 5.30 -5.55
CA THR A 148 -22.00 5.08 -4.97
C THR A 148 -22.36 6.06 -3.86
N ALA A 149 -21.36 6.70 -3.23
CA ALA A 149 -21.58 7.62 -2.13
C ALA A 149 -21.91 9.03 -2.62
N THR A 150 -22.79 9.72 -1.90
CA THR A 150 -23.04 11.15 -2.10
C THR A 150 -21.73 11.93 -1.91
N ARG A 151 -21.46 12.89 -2.79
CA ARG A 151 -20.30 13.77 -2.66
C ARG A 151 -20.56 14.80 -1.56
N ASN A 152 -19.49 15.16 -0.87
CA ASN A 152 -19.47 16.30 0.04
C ASN A 152 -19.82 17.59 -0.73
N PRO A 153 -20.48 18.56 -0.06
CA PRO A 153 -20.82 19.84 -0.68
C PRO A 153 -19.61 20.50 -1.33
N CYS A 154 -19.83 21.06 -2.51
CA CYS A 154 -18.88 21.95 -3.16
C CYS A 154 -19.15 23.38 -2.69
N PRO A 155 -18.18 24.12 -2.16
CA PRO A 155 -18.34 25.56 -2.02
C PRO A 155 -18.55 26.16 -3.42
N ASP A 156 -19.35 27.21 -3.52
CA ASP A 156 -19.79 27.84 -4.79
C ASP A 156 -18.64 28.39 -5.68
N ALA A 157 -17.38 28.26 -5.24
CA ALA A 157 -16.17 28.60 -6.01
C ALA A 157 -15.39 27.36 -6.52
N ALA A 158 -15.91 26.15 -6.30
CA ALA A 158 -15.34 24.87 -6.78
C ALA A 158 -16.28 24.17 -7.77
N ASN A 159 -17.14 24.93 -8.42
CA ASN A 159 -17.94 24.51 -9.56
C ASN A 159 -17.08 24.60 -10.83
N ASP A 160 -16.35 23.53 -11.13
CA ASP A 160 -15.66 23.33 -12.43
C ASP A 160 -16.63 23.25 -13.63
N ASN A 161 -17.91 23.58 -13.41
CA ASN A 161 -18.99 23.63 -14.40
C ASN A 161 -19.64 25.02 -14.43
N ASP A 162 -18.88 26.10 -14.24
CA ASP A 162 -19.33 27.43 -14.65
C ASP A 162 -19.16 27.56 -16.18
N PRO A 163 -20.25 27.61 -16.98
CA PRO A 163 -20.16 27.75 -18.43
C PRO A 163 -19.84 29.18 -18.90
N ASP A 164 -19.63 30.15 -17.99
CA ASP A 164 -19.57 31.58 -18.34
C ASP A 164 -18.15 32.21 -18.33
N PHE A 165 -17.07 31.43 -18.47
CA PHE A 165 -15.72 31.96 -18.80
C PHE A 165 -14.99 31.18 -19.91
#